data_AF-A0A4Y9L6C2-F1
#
_entry.id   AF-A0A4Y9L6C2-F1
#
_cell.length_a   1.000
_cell.length_b   1.000
_cell.length_c   1.000
_cell.angle_alpha   90.00
_cell.angle_beta   90.00
_cell.angle_gamma   90.00
#
_symmetry.space_group_name_H-M   'P 1'
#
loop_
_entity.id
_entity.type
_entity.pdbx_description
1 polymer ?
#
loop_
_entity_poly.entity_id
_entity_poly.type
_entity_poly.pdbx_seq_one_letter_code
_entity_poly.pdbx_strand_id
1 'polypeptide(L)'
;MKKLLMIGVGTGLATLLGGGFIAWALDAYRADPLAQARALNDSRVVISERDGFIVIRPSAAPSAIGLLFYPGLRIEPKAYLSKLVALSSKARVNIVIGRPRLNIAAFSIGQADDMRKELTGIERWYVGGHSLGGAAACYYASKHRDDLQGIVLFGTYCGSDISKSRLGVLAIVADRDGIMAPETIKQHAVELPADAQIVRIAGMVHSQFGNYGPHAGDGRPSIDDRQASEAISEAARAFFH
;
A
#
# COMPACT_ATOMS: atom_id res chain seq x y z
N MET A 1 50.64 7.00 5.22
CA MET A 1 49.88 7.67 6.29
C MET A 1 48.65 8.43 5.78
N LYS A 2 48.75 9.43 4.89
CA LYS A 2 47.58 10.19 4.36
C LYS A 2 46.48 9.32 3.70
N LYS A 3 46.86 8.30 2.90
CA LYS A 3 45.89 7.36 2.29
C LYS A 3 45.12 6.52 3.31
N LEU A 4 45.76 6.01 4.37
CA LEU A 4 45.07 5.25 5.42
C LEU A 4 44.14 6.14 6.26
N LEU A 5 44.51 7.39 6.51
CA LEU A 5 43.66 8.35 7.22
C LEU A 5 42.40 8.72 6.39
N MET A 6 42.54 8.91 5.07
CA MET A 6 41.41 9.15 4.18
C MET A 6 40.48 7.93 4.07
N ILE A 7 41.03 6.70 4.04
CA ILE A 7 40.24 5.47 4.07
C ILE A 7 39.48 5.37 5.42
N GLY A 8 40.14 5.60 6.55
CA GLY A 8 39.50 5.56 7.87
C GLY A 8 38.41 6.62 8.07
N VAL A 9 38.62 7.85 7.58
CA VAL A 9 37.61 8.92 7.60
C VAL A 9 36.45 8.61 6.65
N GLY A 10 36.74 8.09 5.45
CA GLY A 10 35.72 7.68 4.48
C GLY A 10 34.84 6.54 4.99
N THR A 11 35.45 5.52 5.62
CA THR A 11 34.71 4.42 6.25
C THR A 11 33.87 4.90 7.43
N GLY A 12 34.42 5.75 8.30
CA GLY A 12 33.67 6.31 9.44
C GLY A 12 32.46 7.13 9.01
N LEU A 13 32.58 7.96 7.96
CA LEU A 13 31.47 8.74 7.42
C LEU A 13 30.40 7.84 6.77
N ALA A 14 30.81 6.81 6.02
CA ALA A 14 29.87 5.85 5.42
C ALA A 14 29.08 5.07 6.49
N THR A 15 29.72 4.68 7.59
CA THR A 15 29.04 4.01 8.71
C THR A 15 28.04 4.94 9.40
N LEU A 16 28.39 6.21 9.63
CA LEU A 16 27.48 7.19 10.22
C LEU A 16 26.26 7.48 9.33
N LEU A 17 26.47 7.67 8.02
CA LEU A 17 25.39 7.89 7.06
C LEU A 17 24.49 6.64 6.91
N GLY A 18 25.10 5.45 6.84
CA GLY A 18 24.37 4.19 6.78
C GLY A 18 23.56 3.93 8.05
N GLY A 19 24.15 4.14 9.22
CA GLY A 19 23.46 4.03 10.51
C GLY A 19 22.32 5.02 10.66
N GLY A 20 22.54 6.28 10.26
CA GLY A 20 21.51 7.32 10.26
C GLY A 20 20.34 7.00 9.33
N PHE A 21 20.62 6.50 8.12
CA PHE A 21 19.58 6.06 7.19
C PHE A 21 18.76 4.88 7.74
N ILE A 22 19.41 3.88 8.34
CA ILE A 22 18.72 2.72 8.94
C ILE A 22 17.83 3.18 10.09
N ALA A 23 18.35 4.01 11.00
CA ALA A 23 17.57 4.54 12.13
C ALA A 23 16.34 5.33 11.64
N TRP A 24 16.52 6.21 10.65
CA TRP A 24 15.44 6.95 10.01
C TRP A 24 14.40 6.03 9.38
N ALA A 25 14.82 5.01 8.63
CA ALA A 25 13.91 4.09 7.95
C ALA A 25 13.11 3.21 8.92
N LEU A 26 13.72 2.83 10.06
CA LEU A 26 13.09 2.04 11.12
C LEU A 26 12.16 2.87 12.02
N ASP A 27 12.38 4.18 12.11
CA ASP A 27 11.48 5.13 12.75
C ASP A 27 10.24 5.39 11.87
N ALA A 28 9.37 4.38 11.77
CA ALA A 28 8.13 4.45 11.01
C ALA A 28 7.01 5.15 11.78
N TYR A 29 6.13 5.83 11.03
CA TYR A 29 4.81 6.24 11.47
C TYR A 29 4.05 5.01 12.00
N ARG A 30 3.57 5.12 13.24
CA ARG A 30 2.96 4.01 13.97
C ARG A 30 1.47 3.92 13.69
N ALA A 31 0.94 2.70 13.76
CA ALA A 31 -0.50 2.49 13.68
C ALA A 31 -1.20 3.16 14.87
N ASP A 32 -2.36 3.79 14.62
CA ASP A 32 -3.26 4.24 15.66
C ASP A 32 -3.74 3.02 16.48
N PRO A 33 -3.46 2.96 17.79
CA PRO A 33 -3.76 1.77 18.59
C PRO A 33 -5.25 1.44 18.66
N LEU A 34 -6.13 2.46 18.61
CA LEU A 34 -7.57 2.27 18.71
C LEU A 34 -8.15 1.76 17.39
N ALA A 35 -7.72 2.31 16.25
CA ALA A 35 -8.09 1.82 14.93
C ALA A 35 -7.61 0.38 14.73
N GLN A 36 -6.38 0.08 15.17
CA GLN A 36 -5.83 -1.27 15.14
C GLN A 36 -6.65 -2.23 16.01
N ALA A 37 -6.93 -1.88 17.26
CA ALA A 37 -7.70 -2.73 18.17
C ALA A 37 -9.11 -3.00 17.63
N ARG A 38 -9.77 -2.01 17.03
CA ARG A 38 -11.07 -2.19 16.37
C ARG A 38 -10.99 -3.16 15.20
N ALA A 39 -10.00 -3.00 14.33
CA ALA A 39 -9.80 -3.87 13.18
C ALA A 39 -9.51 -5.32 13.58
N LEU A 40 -8.70 -5.53 14.63
CA LEU A 40 -8.37 -6.86 15.15
C LEU A 40 -9.57 -7.59 15.79
N ASN A 41 -10.58 -6.84 16.25
CA ASN A 41 -11.79 -7.40 16.88
C ASN A 41 -12.99 -7.45 15.91
N ASP A 42 -12.80 -7.18 14.62
CA ASP A 42 -13.88 -7.20 13.64
C ASP A 42 -14.24 -8.64 13.22
N SER A 43 -15.41 -9.12 13.63
CA SER A 43 -15.85 -10.50 13.38
C SER A 43 -16.13 -10.82 11.90
N ARG A 44 -16.18 -9.81 11.02
CA ARG A 44 -16.42 -9.99 9.58
C ARG A 44 -15.20 -10.54 8.85
N VAL A 45 -14.03 -10.50 9.49
CA VAL A 45 -12.78 -11.04 8.95
C VAL A 45 -12.04 -11.88 10.00
N VAL A 46 -11.11 -12.69 9.53
CA VAL A 46 -10.10 -13.37 10.33
C VAL A 46 -8.74 -12.77 9.99
N ILE A 47 -8.01 -12.31 11.01
CA ILE A 47 -6.69 -11.71 10.84
C ILE A 47 -5.65 -12.64 11.46
N SER A 48 -4.60 -12.93 10.70
CA SER A 48 -3.47 -13.74 11.17
C SER A 48 -2.16 -13.03 10.86
N GLU A 49 -1.33 -12.85 11.88
CA GLU A 49 0.05 -12.40 11.69
C GLU A 49 0.95 -13.62 11.42
N ARG A 50 1.84 -13.46 10.46
CA ARG A 50 2.89 -14.42 10.09
C ARG A 50 4.21 -13.67 10.04
N ASP A 51 5.31 -14.40 10.08
CA ASP A 51 6.61 -13.74 9.92
C ASP A 51 6.66 -13.04 8.56
N GLY A 52 6.95 -11.74 8.55
CA GLY A 52 6.93 -10.93 7.33
C GLY A 52 5.57 -10.50 6.76
N PHE A 53 4.42 -10.99 7.26
CA PHE A 53 3.10 -10.71 6.65
C PHE A 53 1.94 -10.53 7.66
N ILE A 54 0.90 -9.82 7.22
CA ILE A 54 -0.41 -9.82 7.91
C ILE A 54 -1.46 -10.26 6.90
N VAL A 55 -2.22 -11.32 7.22
CA VAL A 55 -3.24 -11.87 6.33
C VAL A 55 -4.63 -11.58 6.89
N ILE A 56 -5.51 -11.04 6.05
CA ILE A 56 -6.91 -10.73 6.34
C ILE A 56 -7.77 -11.59 5.40
N ARG A 57 -8.70 -12.36 5.97
CA ARG A 57 -9.63 -13.20 5.21
C ARG A 57 -11.07 -12.88 5.58
N PRO A 58 -12.02 -12.77 4.65
CA PRO A 58 -13.43 -12.60 4.99
C PRO A 58 -13.98 -13.86 5.70
N SER A 59 -14.75 -13.67 6.77
CA SER A 59 -15.30 -14.78 7.58
C SER A 59 -16.44 -15.54 6.90
N ALA A 60 -17.19 -14.88 6.01
CA ALA A 60 -18.48 -15.40 5.52
C ALA A 60 -18.36 -16.54 4.47
N ALA A 61 -17.20 -16.70 3.82
CA ALA A 61 -16.87 -17.82 2.94
C ALA A 61 -15.45 -17.66 2.37
N PRO A 62 -14.79 -18.74 1.90
CA PRO A 62 -13.58 -18.64 1.11
C PRO A 62 -13.78 -17.73 -0.10
N SER A 63 -12.80 -16.86 -0.36
CA SER A 63 -12.74 -16.05 -1.57
C SER A 63 -11.62 -16.58 -2.46
N ALA A 64 -11.90 -16.68 -3.76
CA ALA A 64 -10.89 -17.01 -4.78
C ALA A 64 -10.11 -15.77 -5.26
N ILE A 65 -10.34 -14.61 -4.65
CA ILE A 65 -9.69 -13.34 -4.98
C ILE A 65 -8.68 -12.98 -3.88
N GLY A 66 -7.46 -12.65 -4.30
CA GLY A 66 -6.37 -12.24 -3.42
C GLY A 66 -5.82 -10.87 -3.80
N LEU A 67 -5.57 -10.02 -2.81
CA LEU A 67 -4.89 -8.73 -2.94
C LEU A 67 -3.57 -8.76 -2.17
N LEU A 68 -2.48 -8.49 -2.88
CA LEU A 68 -1.14 -8.31 -2.34
C LEU A 68 -0.92 -6.81 -2.09
N PHE A 69 -0.92 -6.37 -0.83
CA PHE A 69 -0.87 -4.95 -0.48
C PHE A 69 0.48 -4.51 0.08
N TYR A 70 1.06 -3.46 -0.53
CA TYR A 70 2.29 -2.82 -0.10
C TYR A 70 2.03 -1.55 0.73
N PRO A 71 2.56 -1.49 1.97
CA PRO A 71 2.58 -0.27 2.78
C PRO A 71 3.36 0.87 2.13
N GLY A 72 3.00 2.10 2.49
CA GLY A 72 3.76 3.29 2.11
C GLY A 72 5.09 3.42 2.85
N LEU A 73 5.92 4.37 2.39
CA LEU A 73 7.25 4.62 2.93
C LEU A 73 7.19 4.95 4.42
N ARG A 74 7.94 4.22 5.25
CA ARG A 74 8.04 4.44 6.70
C ARG A 74 6.67 4.41 7.40
N ILE A 75 5.73 3.59 6.93
CA ILE A 75 4.45 3.40 7.61
C ILE A 75 4.37 1.97 8.11
N GLU A 76 4.01 1.81 9.38
CA GLU A 76 3.78 0.50 9.97
C GLU A 76 2.67 -0.26 9.21
N PRO A 77 2.89 -1.51 8.78
CA PRO A 77 1.89 -2.29 8.04
C PRO A 77 0.53 -2.40 8.75
N LYS A 78 0.53 -2.38 10.08
CA LYS A 78 -0.68 -2.42 10.91
C LYS A 78 -1.55 -1.17 10.79
N ALA A 79 -1.00 -0.05 10.33
CA ALA A 79 -1.76 1.18 10.11
C ALA A 79 -2.83 1.01 9.01
N TYR A 80 -2.69 0.02 8.13
CA TYR A 80 -3.66 -0.24 7.07
C TYR A 80 -4.80 -1.16 7.48
N LEU A 81 -4.75 -1.76 8.68
CA LEU A 81 -5.71 -2.78 9.10
C LEU A 81 -7.15 -2.28 9.01
N SER A 82 -7.49 -1.11 9.57
CA SER A 82 -8.89 -0.65 9.56
C SER A 82 -9.43 -0.49 8.15
N LYS A 83 -8.63 0.03 7.21
CA LYS A 83 -9.05 0.27 5.82
C LYS A 83 -9.19 -1.05 5.06
N LEU A 84 -8.23 -1.94 5.22
CA LEU A 84 -8.19 -3.20 4.50
C LEU A 84 -9.15 -4.25 5.07
N VAL A 85 -9.48 -4.19 6.37
CA VAL A 85 -10.57 -4.99 6.96
C VAL A 85 -11.92 -4.58 6.39
N ALA A 86 -12.20 -3.28 6.31
CA ALA A 86 -13.43 -2.77 5.70
C ALA A 86 -13.53 -3.19 4.22
N LEU A 87 -12.44 -3.03 3.46
CA LEU A 87 -12.37 -3.47 2.06
C LEU A 87 -12.55 -4.99 1.93
N SER A 88 -11.81 -5.80 2.70
CA SER A 88 -11.87 -7.26 2.66
C SER A 88 -13.27 -7.77 2.94
N SER A 89 -13.92 -7.23 3.97
CA SER A 89 -15.30 -7.59 4.31
C SER A 89 -16.30 -7.20 3.21
N LYS A 90 -16.17 -5.99 2.64
CA LYS A 90 -17.16 -5.45 1.69
C LYS A 90 -17.02 -6.01 0.28
N ALA A 91 -15.78 -6.16 -0.19
CA ALA A 91 -15.45 -6.68 -1.51
C ALA A 91 -15.23 -8.20 -1.54
N ARG A 92 -15.23 -8.86 -0.36
CA ARG A 92 -14.95 -10.30 -0.20
C ARG A 92 -13.61 -10.70 -0.82
N VAL A 93 -12.55 -10.02 -0.43
CA VAL A 93 -11.18 -10.26 -0.93
C VAL A 93 -10.27 -10.69 0.21
N ASN A 94 -9.44 -11.70 -0.01
CA ASN A 94 -8.34 -12.02 0.90
C ASN A 94 -7.21 -11.02 0.68
N ILE A 95 -6.63 -10.48 1.75
CA ILE A 95 -5.59 -9.47 1.64
C ILE A 95 -4.36 -9.94 2.40
N VAL A 96 -3.20 -9.87 1.75
CA VAL A 96 -1.89 -10.05 2.40
C VAL A 96 -1.21 -8.70 2.41
N ILE A 97 -0.84 -8.21 3.59
CA ILE A 97 -0.07 -6.98 3.76
C ILE A 97 1.40 -7.35 3.94
N GLY A 98 2.27 -6.85 3.07
CA GLY A 98 3.71 -7.06 3.16
C GLY A 98 4.33 -6.30 4.33
N ARG A 99 5.41 -6.84 4.91
CA ARG A 99 6.31 -6.11 5.82
C ARG A 99 7.64 -5.87 5.09
N PRO A 100 7.78 -4.76 4.34
CA PRO A 100 8.98 -4.53 3.56
C PRO A 100 10.19 -4.22 4.43
N ARG A 101 11.38 -4.57 3.94
CA ARG A 101 12.64 -4.27 4.62
C ARG A 101 12.78 -2.77 4.84
N LEU A 102 13.15 -2.39 6.07
CA LEU A 102 13.30 -1.00 6.48
C LEU A 102 12.05 -0.14 6.28
N ASN A 103 10.84 -0.74 6.20
CA ASN A 103 9.59 -0.04 5.87
C ASN A 103 9.61 0.66 4.50
N ILE A 104 10.37 0.12 3.52
CA ILE A 104 10.50 0.67 2.17
C ILE A 104 10.10 -0.39 1.14
N ALA A 105 8.90 -0.29 0.57
CA ALA A 105 8.37 -1.25 -0.40
C ALA A 105 9.28 -1.44 -1.63
N ALA A 106 9.97 -0.39 -2.08
CA ALA A 106 10.92 -0.46 -3.19
C ALA A 106 12.11 -1.42 -2.92
N PHE A 107 12.44 -1.71 -1.66
CA PHE A 107 13.47 -2.70 -1.28
C PHE A 107 12.93 -4.12 -1.18
N SER A 108 11.64 -4.32 -1.41
CA SER A 108 10.95 -5.59 -1.21
C SER A 108 9.88 -5.84 -2.28
N ILE A 109 10.10 -5.35 -3.51
CA ILE A 109 9.16 -5.52 -4.64
C ILE A 109 8.87 -7.00 -4.94
N GLY A 110 9.85 -7.89 -4.76
CA GLY A 110 9.66 -9.34 -4.92
C GLY A 110 8.89 -10.02 -3.79
N GLN A 111 8.58 -9.31 -2.70
CA GLN A 111 7.86 -9.87 -1.55
C GLN A 111 6.45 -10.36 -1.93
N ALA A 112 5.87 -9.83 -3.00
CA ALA A 112 4.60 -10.29 -3.56
C ALA A 112 4.59 -11.79 -3.88
N ASP A 113 5.71 -12.38 -4.32
CA ASP A 113 5.77 -13.82 -4.62
C ASP A 113 5.66 -14.68 -3.37
N ASP A 114 6.22 -14.21 -2.24
CA ASP A 114 6.09 -14.88 -0.95
C ASP A 114 4.70 -14.64 -0.35
N MET A 115 4.15 -13.43 -0.50
CA MET A 115 2.79 -13.11 -0.06
C MET A 115 1.74 -14.00 -0.73
N ARG A 116 1.93 -14.38 -2.01
CA ARG A 116 1.02 -15.31 -2.71
C ARG A 116 0.93 -16.67 -2.00
N LYS A 117 2.02 -17.14 -1.37
CA LYS A 117 2.09 -18.45 -0.70
C LYS A 117 1.29 -18.49 0.61
N GLU A 118 0.92 -17.34 1.15
CA GLU A 118 0.11 -17.22 2.39
C GLU A 118 -1.38 -17.52 2.19
N LEU A 119 -1.82 -17.62 0.94
CA LEU A 119 -3.20 -17.93 0.57
C LEU A 119 -3.24 -19.13 -0.38
N THR A 120 -4.22 -19.99 -0.18
CA THR A 120 -4.50 -21.16 -1.02
C THR A 120 -5.87 -20.98 -1.69
N GLY A 121 -6.05 -21.56 -2.88
CA GLY A 121 -7.34 -21.50 -3.59
C GLY A 121 -7.66 -20.13 -4.18
N ILE A 122 -6.64 -19.29 -4.44
CA ILE A 122 -6.79 -18.01 -5.13
C ILE A 122 -6.65 -18.24 -6.64
N GLU A 123 -7.67 -17.84 -7.38
CA GLU A 123 -7.73 -17.90 -8.84
C GLU A 123 -7.38 -16.56 -9.48
N ARG A 124 -7.68 -15.46 -8.78
CA ARG A 124 -7.52 -14.09 -9.28
C ARG A 124 -6.68 -13.26 -8.33
N TRP A 125 -5.51 -12.87 -8.81
CA TRP A 125 -4.56 -12.08 -8.04
C TRP A 125 -4.57 -10.62 -8.46
N TYR A 126 -4.60 -9.74 -7.47
CA TYR A 126 -4.42 -8.31 -7.60
C TYR A 126 -3.22 -7.90 -6.75
N VAL A 127 -2.56 -6.83 -7.15
CA VAL A 127 -1.51 -6.19 -6.34
C VAL A 127 -1.88 -4.74 -6.13
N GLY A 128 -1.51 -4.16 -5.00
CA GLY A 128 -1.82 -2.78 -4.72
C GLY A 128 -0.97 -2.23 -3.61
N GLY A 129 -1.18 -0.96 -3.31
CA GLY A 129 -0.47 -0.32 -2.23
C GLY A 129 -0.77 1.16 -2.12
N HIS A 130 -0.22 1.74 -1.07
CA HIS A 130 -0.34 3.16 -0.76
C HIS A 130 0.95 3.91 -1.08
N SER A 131 0.84 5.07 -1.73
CA SER A 131 1.98 5.97 -1.97
C SER A 131 3.14 5.20 -2.64
N LEU A 132 4.37 5.28 -2.12
CA LEU A 132 5.52 4.49 -2.59
C LEU A 132 5.24 2.97 -2.68
N GLY A 133 4.40 2.43 -1.80
CA GLY A 133 3.96 1.04 -1.85
C GLY A 133 3.12 0.73 -3.09
N GLY A 134 2.24 1.65 -3.50
CA GLY A 134 1.46 1.50 -4.72
C GLY A 134 2.33 1.64 -5.98
N ALA A 135 3.33 2.52 -5.97
CA ALA A 135 4.31 2.58 -7.07
C ALA A 135 5.12 1.28 -7.19
N ALA A 136 5.55 0.71 -6.05
CA ALA A 136 6.22 -0.59 -5.99
C ALA A 136 5.31 -1.74 -6.48
N ALA A 137 4.03 -1.73 -6.10
CA ALA A 137 3.01 -2.66 -6.58
C ALA A 137 2.86 -2.58 -8.11
N CYS A 138 2.81 -1.37 -8.65
CA CYS A 138 2.66 -1.17 -10.09
C CYS A 138 3.90 -1.62 -10.87
N TYR A 139 5.09 -1.35 -10.33
CA TYR A 139 6.33 -1.87 -10.90
C TYR A 139 6.34 -3.41 -10.90
N TYR A 140 5.96 -4.06 -9.79
CA TYR A 140 5.82 -5.52 -9.75
C TYR A 140 4.85 -6.02 -10.81
N ALA A 141 3.66 -5.40 -10.93
CA ALA A 141 2.66 -5.76 -11.92
C ALA A 141 3.15 -5.60 -13.35
N SER A 142 3.96 -4.57 -13.63
CA SER A 142 4.54 -4.34 -14.96
C SER A 142 5.41 -5.50 -15.45
N LYS A 143 5.93 -6.32 -14.53
CA LYS A 143 6.76 -7.52 -14.77
C LYS A 143 5.97 -8.84 -14.70
N HIS A 144 4.73 -8.81 -14.20
CA HIS A 144 3.87 -9.98 -13.97
C HIS A 144 2.48 -9.76 -14.58
N ARG A 145 2.43 -9.15 -15.77
CA ARG A 145 1.18 -8.68 -16.39
C ARG A 145 0.20 -9.82 -16.70
N ASP A 146 0.72 -11.02 -16.94
CA ASP A 146 -0.08 -12.20 -17.28
C ASP A 146 -0.53 -12.99 -16.03
N ASP A 147 0.06 -12.73 -14.86
CA ASP A 147 -0.22 -13.43 -13.59
C ASP A 147 -1.16 -12.66 -12.66
N LEU A 148 -1.67 -11.51 -13.12
CA LEU A 148 -2.46 -10.56 -12.34
C LEU A 148 -3.70 -10.14 -13.12
N GLN A 149 -4.80 -9.93 -12.41
CA GLN A 149 -6.04 -9.37 -12.95
C GLN A 149 -6.06 -7.85 -12.89
N GLY A 150 -5.37 -7.25 -11.92
CA GLY A 150 -5.34 -5.80 -11.81
C GLY A 150 -4.53 -5.22 -10.67
N ILE A 151 -4.55 -3.90 -10.62
CA ILE A 151 -3.78 -3.07 -9.69
C ILE A 151 -4.69 -2.13 -8.92
N VAL A 152 -4.46 -1.99 -7.62
CA VAL A 152 -5.14 -1.01 -6.76
C VAL A 152 -4.14 0.01 -6.21
N LEU A 153 -4.29 1.28 -6.60
CA LEU A 153 -3.38 2.37 -6.23
C LEU A 153 -4.08 3.33 -5.27
N PHE A 154 -3.55 3.48 -4.06
CA PHE A 154 -4.04 4.43 -3.06
C PHE A 154 -3.10 5.64 -2.98
N GLY A 155 -3.59 6.82 -3.36
CA GLY A 155 -2.84 8.08 -3.24
C GLY A 155 -1.51 8.09 -4.01
N THR A 156 -1.46 7.47 -5.19
CA THR A 156 -0.25 7.41 -6.03
C THR A 156 -0.59 7.21 -7.50
N TYR A 157 0.36 7.55 -8.37
CA TYR A 157 0.41 7.09 -9.75
C TYR A 157 1.24 5.79 -9.87
N CYS A 158 1.23 5.16 -11.05
CA CYS A 158 1.88 3.88 -11.28
C CYS A 158 3.42 3.99 -11.34
N GLY A 159 3.94 4.97 -12.09
CA GLY A 159 5.38 5.16 -12.29
C GLY A 159 6.00 4.11 -13.22
N SER A 160 5.18 3.36 -13.95
CA SER A 160 5.58 2.39 -14.96
C SER A 160 4.52 2.38 -16.06
N ASP A 161 4.93 2.45 -17.33
CA ASP A 161 3.97 2.43 -18.43
C ASP A 161 3.34 1.04 -18.58
N ILE A 162 2.07 0.93 -18.18
CA ILE A 162 1.23 -0.24 -18.31
C ILE A 162 0.02 0.03 -19.23
N SER A 163 0.03 1.12 -19.99
CA SER A 163 -1.07 1.58 -20.85
C SER A 163 -1.52 0.55 -21.89
N LYS A 164 -0.59 -0.32 -22.31
CA LYS A 164 -0.84 -1.42 -23.27
C LYS A 164 -1.09 -2.78 -22.60
N SER A 165 -1.20 -2.83 -21.27
CA SER A 165 -1.53 -4.07 -20.56
C SER A 165 -3.03 -4.34 -20.57
N ARG A 166 -3.43 -5.56 -20.18
CA ARG A 166 -4.82 -5.95 -19.95
C ARG A 166 -5.21 -5.89 -18.47
N LEU A 167 -4.35 -5.33 -17.63
CA LEU A 167 -4.58 -5.24 -16.19
C LEU A 167 -5.72 -4.25 -15.93
N GLY A 168 -6.72 -4.64 -15.15
CA GLY A 168 -7.63 -3.66 -14.58
C GLY A 168 -6.87 -2.73 -13.64
N VAL A 169 -7.19 -1.44 -13.63
CA VAL A 169 -6.59 -0.49 -12.67
C VAL A 169 -7.67 0.27 -11.94
N LEU A 170 -7.59 0.28 -10.60
CA LEU A 170 -8.32 1.20 -9.75
C LEU A 170 -7.32 2.13 -9.05
N ALA A 171 -7.40 3.42 -9.33
CA ALA A 171 -6.68 4.44 -8.60
C ALA A 171 -7.66 5.24 -7.73
N ILE A 172 -7.47 5.19 -6.41
CA ILE A 172 -8.23 6.00 -5.45
C ILE A 172 -7.38 7.21 -5.08
N VAL A 173 -7.92 8.40 -5.32
CA VAL A 173 -7.25 9.68 -5.15
C VAL A 173 -7.96 10.48 -4.06
N ALA A 174 -7.21 10.94 -3.06
CA ALA A 174 -7.69 11.90 -2.07
C ALA A 174 -7.60 13.31 -2.67
N ASP A 175 -8.70 14.08 -2.72
CA ASP A 175 -8.71 15.39 -3.38
C ASP A 175 -7.94 16.50 -2.65
N ARG A 176 -7.67 16.31 -1.36
CA ARG A 176 -6.87 17.20 -0.51
C ARG A 176 -5.53 16.57 -0.13
N ASP A 177 -5.06 15.61 -0.92
CA ASP A 177 -3.76 14.99 -0.74
C ASP A 177 -2.65 16.04 -0.94
N GLY A 178 -1.95 16.37 0.15
CA GLY A 178 -0.83 17.32 0.12
C GLY A 178 0.52 16.68 -0.19
N ILE A 179 0.60 15.35 -0.14
CA ILE A 179 1.84 14.58 -0.34
C ILE A 179 1.97 14.15 -1.81
N MET A 180 0.89 13.60 -2.36
CA MET A 180 0.74 13.22 -3.75
C MET A 180 -0.39 14.05 -4.35
N ALA A 181 -0.01 15.21 -4.92
CA ALA A 181 -0.98 16.12 -5.51
C ALA A 181 -1.89 15.39 -6.52
N PRO A 182 -3.22 15.56 -6.46
CA PRO A 182 -4.14 14.90 -7.38
C PRO A 182 -3.87 15.22 -8.86
N GLU A 183 -3.30 16.40 -9.13
CA GLU A 183 -2.89 16.86 -10.45
C GLU A 183 -1.72 16.03 -10.97
N THR A 184 -0.78 15.62 -10.11
CA THR A 184 0.30 14.69 -10.46
C THR A 184 -0.29 13.36 -10.91
N ILE A 185 -1.22 12.78 -10.14
CA ILE A 185 -1.87 11.52 -10.53
C ILE A 185 -2.59 11.66 -11.87
N LYS A 186 -3.29 12.78 -12.10
CA LYS A 186 -3.96 13.07 -13.38
C LYS A 186 -2.98 13.13 -14.55
N GLN A 187 -1.81 13.75 -14.38
CA GLN A 187 -0.78 13.84 -15.43
C GLN A 187 -0.21 12.46 -15.79
N HIS A 188 -0.08 11.57 -14.82
CA HIS A 188 0.40 10.20 -15.01
C HIS A 188 -0.69 9.20 -15.43
N ALA A 189 -1.94 9.63 -15.61
CA ALA A 189 -3.02 8.74 -16.07
C ALA A 189 -2.73 8.13 -17.45
N VAL A 190 -1.88 8.76 -18.26
CA VAL A 190 -1.41 8.25 -19.55
C VAL A 190 -0.60 6.95 -19.44
N GLU A 191 -0.07 6.63 -18.26
CA GLU A 191 0.65 5.38 -17.99
C GLU A 191 -0.29 4.19 -17.79
N LEU A 192 -1.59 4.44 -17.64
CA LEU A 192 -2.59 3.44 -17.30
C LEU A 192 -3.38 2.99 -18.55
N PRO A 193 -3.97 1.79 -18.53
CA PRO A 193 -4.93 1.38 -19.54
C PRO A 193 -6.08 2.38 -19.69
N ALA A 194 -6.64 2.49 -20.88
CA ALA A 194 -7.69 3.47 -21.19
C ALA A 194 -8.98 3.27 -20.37
N ASP A 195 -9.21 2.06 -19.87
CA ASP A 195 -10.33 1.68 -19.02
C ASP A 195 -10.00 1.73 -17.52
N ALA A 196 -8.86 2.32 -17.13
CA ALA A 196 -8.50 2.53 -15.73
C ALA A 196 -9.54 3.39 -15.00
N GLN A 197 -9.97 2.92 -13.83
CA GLN A 197 -10.92 3.60 -12.97
C GLN A 197 -10.18 4.52 -12.01
N ILE A 198 -10.32 5.84 -12.18
CA ILE A 198 -9.74 6.84 -11.27
C ILE A 198 -10.87 7.46 -10.45
N VAL A 199 -10.95 7.08 -9.17
CA VAL A 199 -11.98 7.55 -8.23
C VAL A 199 -11.40 8.59 -7.29
N ARG A 200 -11.93 9.80 -7.32
CA ARG A 200 -11.55 10.88 -6.41
C ARG A 200 -12.50 10.93 -5.20
N ILE A 201 -11.95 10.86 -3.99
CA ILE A 201 -12.72 10.97 -2.74
C ILE A 201 -12.59 12.40 -2.22
N ALA A 202 -13.73 13.10 -2.17
CA ALA A 202 -13.80 14.47 -1.72
C ALA A 202 -13.59 14.61 -0.21
N GLY A 203 -12.79 15.59 0.19
CA GLY A 203 -12.46 15.88 1.58
C GLY A 203 -11.40 14.99 2.22
N MET A 204 -10.87 14.01 1.48
CA MET A 204 -9.88 13.05 1.98
C MET A 204 -8.46 13.58 1.79
N VAL A 205 -7.53 13.17 2.66
CA VAL A 205 -6.09 13.49 2.57
C VAL A 205 -5.22 12.22 2.47
N HIS A 206 -3.92 12.34 2.18
CA HIS A 206 -3.01 11.20 1.98
C HIS A 206 -3.02 10.24 3.17
N SER A 207 -2.90 10.82 4.37
CA SER A 207 -2.80 10.08 5.62
C SER A 207 -4.05 9.26 5.97
N GLN A 208 -5.20 9.53 5.34
CA GLN A 208 -6.43 8.75 5.56
C GLN A 208 -6.50 7.44 4.77
N PHE A 209 -5.52 7.13 3.89
CA PHE A 209 -5.38 5.80 3.31
C PHE A 209 -4.87 4.75 4.32
N GLY A 210 -4.38 5.19 5.48
CA GLY A 210 -4.09 4.38 6.64
C GLY A 210 -4.52 5.07 7.93
N ASN A 211 -4.22 4.47 9.07
CA ASN A 211 -4.45 5.03 10.39
C ASN A 211 -3.10 5.18 11.09
N TYR A 212 -2.32 6.19 10.69
CA TYR A 212 -1.00 6.47 11.28
C TYR A 212 -0.82 7.94 11.71
N GLY A 213 -1.93 8.67 11.78
CA GLY A 213 -1.96 10.07 12.14
C GLY A 213 -1.52 11.03 11.01
N PRO A 214 -1.46 12.33 11.31
CA PRO A 214 -1.09 13.35 10.33
C PRO A 214 0.32 13.14 9.79
N HIS A 215 0.50 13.38 8.47
CA HIS A 215 1.80 13.39 7.82
C HIS A 215 2.23 14.83 7.56
N ALA A 216 3.47 15.19 7.87
CA ALA A 216 4.01 16.51 7.55
C ALA A 216 3.93 16.80 6.04
N GLY A 217 3.30 17.92 5.66
CA GLY A 217 3.08 18.29 4.26
C GLY A 217 1.77 17.80 3.66
N ASP A 218 0.98 17.00 4.38
CA ASP A 218 -0.35 16.59 3.95
C ASP A 218 -1.39 17.72 4.12
N GLY A 219 -2.56 17.54 3.52
CA GLY A 219 -3.69 18.46 3.64
C GLY A 219 -4.43 18.35 4.98
N ARG A 220 -5.52 19.12 5.10
CA ARG A 220 -6.47 19.02 6.21
C ARG A 220 -7.75 18.33 5.75
N PRO A 221 -8.12 17.19 6.35
CA PRO A 221 -9.32 16.46 5.94
C PRO A 221 -10.58 17.25 6.30
N SER A 222 -11.62 17.13 5.47
CA SER A 222 -12.97 17.60 5.78
C SER A 222 -13.97 16.47 6.01
N ILE A 223 -13.53 15.22 5.88
CA ILE A 223 -14.28 14.03 6.29
C ILE A 223 -13.52 13.29 7.38
N ASP A 224 -14.26 12.60 8.25
CA ASP A 224 -13.65 11.78 9.29
C ASP A 224 -13.08 10.46 8.73
N ASP A 225 -12.37 9.73 9.58
CA ASP A 225 -11.71 8.48 9.21
C ASP A 225 -12.70 7.37 8.79
N ARG A 226 -13.89 7.35 9.39
CA ARG A 226 -14.94 6.37 9.09
C ARG A 226 -15.51 6.63 7.70
N GLN A 227 -15.82 7.89 7.38
CA GLN A 227 -16.28 8.33 6.06
C GLN A 227 -15.25 7.98 4.99
N ALA A 228 -13.96 8.25 5.25
CA ALA A 228 -12.88 7.88 4.34
C ALA A 228 -12.81 6.35 4.13
N SER A 229 -12.88 5.55 5.21
CA SER A 229 -12.84 4.09 5.12
C SER A 229 -14.02 3.51 4.32
N GLU A 230 -15.21 4.08 4.49
CA GLU A 230 -16.41 3.67 3.77
C GLU A 230 -16.29 4.01 2.28
N ALA A 231 -15.84 5.21 1.95
CA ALA A 231 -15.65 5.66 0.57
C ALA A 231 -14.60 4.82 -0.18
N ILE A 232 -13.46 4.52 0.46
CA ILE A 232 -12.42 3.63 -0.09
C ILE A 232 -13.01 2.24 -0.38
N SER A 233 -13.73 1.67 0.59
CA SER A 233 -14.27 0.32 0.46
C SER A 233 -15.37 0.23 -0.61
N GLU A 234 -16.21 1.26 -0.75
CA GLU A 234 -17.22 1.31 -1.80
C GLU A 234 -16.60 1.47 -3.19
N ALA A 235 -15.61 2.36 -3.35
CA ALA A 235 -14.87 2.52 -4.59
C ALA A 235 -14.20 1.21 -5.03
N ALA A 236 -13.66 0.44 -4.08
CA ALA A 236 -12.99 -0.81 -4.34
C ALA A 236 -13.95 -1.99 -4.61
N ARG A 237 -15.18 -1.96 -4.07
CA ARG A 237 -16.11 -3.10 -4.10
C ARG A 237 -16.40 -3.63 -5.49
N ALA A 238 -16.61 -2.74 -6.47
CA ALA A 238 -16.98 -3.13 -7.83
C ALA A 238 -15.77 -3.53 -8.70
N PHE A 239 -14.55 -3.25 -8.24
CA PHE A 239 -13.34 -3.51 -8.99
C PHE A 239 -12.94 -5.00 -8.96
N PHE A 240 -13.14 -5.65 -7.83
CA PHE A 240 -12.84 -7.07 -7.67
C PHE A 240 -14.01 -7.92 -8.19
N HIS A 241 -13.76 -8.71 -9.24
CA HIS A 241 -14.71 -9.62 -9.85
C HIS A 241 -14.02 -10.96 -10.15
#